data_AF-A0A4R8QL98-F1
#
_entry.id   AF-A0A4R8QL98-F1
#
_cell.length_a   1.000
_cell.length_b   1.000
_cell.length_c   1.000
_cell.angle_alpha   90.00
_cell.angle_beta   90.00
_cell.angle_gamma   90.00
#
_symmetry.space_group_name_H-M   'P 1'
#
loop_
_entity.id
_entity.type
_entity.pdbx_description
1 polymer ?
#
loop_
_entity_poly.entity_id
_entity_poly.type
_entity_poly.pdbx_seq_one_letter_code
_entity_poly.pdbx_strand_id
1 'polypeptide(L)'
;MSWDSKTARRRQSSNASSTKNQPINAPEQPKPTIQPKSSHVADEFLQDFLDPSFDPAAHLNATLPPLQSSGHHSRNESANAVPLADLSTEAQDLLSQLNVHTTRLSGTLTQLTDDILRSGSRLAYEVELLRGETLGLTETLNETLQEDIKKFIPGGLNEATKVADGEERSEGASKVDGSAIGEEEGEKEAVASASEPPYIKQLRTLTVVRSRLDTVIKTFGDAMEFVFPPSELSVSSSFLSVSAPEPGSDQHSTEDKGQQVLQQLRDEISQLLTKSEDPVQGIEKAAQRIEELKNLNQVWKGTAEEKGRTKFIESLAKMVEDRHRDLMREVEQAGKSQGNGSEGRARKGSVHADVAENKTYLGGYGLMSQLQKLRSGL
;
A
#
# COMPACT_ATOMS: atom_id res chain seq x y z
N MET A 1 -40.68 -16.02 48.81
CA MET A 1 -41.41 -15.33 49.89
C MET A 1 -40.44 -14.38 50.54
N SER A 2 -40.64 -13.08 50.70
CA SER A 2 -41.70 -12.16 50.29
C SER A 2 -41.14 -10.77 50.59
N TRP A 3 -41.45 -9.82 49.71
CA TRP A 3 -41.31 -8.38 49.90
C TRP A 3 -42.17 -7.93 51.13
N ASP A 4 -42.10 -6.74 51.72
CA ASP A 4 -42.21 -5.43 51.06
C ASP A 4 -42.15 -4.26 52.07
N SER A 5 -41.73 -3.11 51.54
CA SER A 5 -42.21 -1.74 51.77
C SER A 5 -42.08 -0.98 53.10
N LYS A 6 -41.36 0.14 53.02
CA LYS A 6 -41.84 1.41 53.57
C LYS A 6 -41.30 2.62 52.80
N THR A 7 -42.21 3.36 52.17
CA THR A 7 -42.01 4.68 51.57
C THR A 7 -42.09 5.78 52.62
N ALA A 8 -41.22 6.79 52.53
CA ALA A 8 -41.43 8.12 53.12
C ALA A 8 -40.67 9.20 52.33
N ARG A 9 -41.40 10.23 51.89
CA ARG A 9 -40.89 11.43 51.20
C ARG A 9 -40.13 12.34 52.17
N ARG A 10 -39.03 12.98 51.72
CA ARG A 10 -38.65 14.34 52.14
C ARG A 10 -37.90 15.09 51.03
N ARG A 11 -38.36 16.31 50.77
CA ARG A 11 -37.79 17.32 49.87
C ARG A 11 -36.53 17.96 50.50
N GLN A 12 -35.54 18.33 49.68
CA GLN A 12 -34.99 19.70 49.49
C GLN A 12 -33.50 19.72 49.08
N SER A 13 -33.26 20.51 48.02
CA SER A 13 -32.07 21.32 47.69
C SER A 13 -30.68 20.67 47.70
N SER A 14 -30.21 20.32 46.50
CA SER A 14 -28.79 20.20 46.18
C SER A 14 -28.24 21.54 45.69
N ASN A 15 -27.42 22.19 46.53
CA ASN A 15 -26.52 23.26 46.11
C ASN A 15 -25.41 22.62 45.25
N ALA A 16 -25.41 22.88 43.95
CA ALA A 16 -24.29 22.59 43.08
C ALA A 16 -23.20 23.64 43.33
N SER A 17 -22.15 23.24 44.03
CA SER A 17 -20.93 24.03 44.22
C SER A 17 -20.20 24.16 42.88
N SER A 18 -20.13 25.40 42.42
CA SER A 18 -19.37 25.91 41.28
C SER A 18 -17.88 25.53 41.37
N THR A 19 -17.43 24.62 40.50
CA THR A 19 -16.03 24.53 40.12
C THR A 19 -15.79 25.46 38.94
N LYS A 20 -14.99 26.47 39.23
CA LYS A 20 -14.58 27.59 38.39
C LYS A 20 -13.91 27.08 37.10
N ASN A 21 -14.60 27.22 35.96
CA ASN A 21 -13.98 27.10 34.64
C ASN A 21 -12.97 28.24 34.50
N GLN A 22 -11.69 27.89 34.57
CA GLN A 22 -10.61 28.78 34.14
C GLN A 22 -10.59 28.83 32.61
N PRO A 23 -10.36 30.00 32.00
CA PRO A 23 -10.18 30.10 30.56
C PRO A 23 -8.83 29.46 30.22
N ILE A 24 -8.85 28.37 29.46
CA ILE A 24 -7.64 27.87 28.81
C ILE A 24 -7.37 28.85 27.66
N ASN A 25 -6.56 29.88 27.94
CA ASN A 25 -5.74 30.50 26.91
C ASN A 25 -4.81 29.40 26.39
N ALA A 26 -5.25 28.70 25.34
CA ALA A 26 -4.34 27.91 24.55
C ALA A 26 -3.35 28.89 23.90
N PRO A 27 -2.04 28.73 24.10
CA PRO A 27 -1.07 29.51 23.36
C PRO A 27 -1.26 29.19 21.88
N GLU A 28 -1.46 30.21 21.05
CA GLU A 28 -1.35 30.11 19.60
C GLU A 28 -0.03 29.39 19.29
N GLN A 29 -0.15 28.14 18.84
CA GLN A 29 0.98 27.44 18.26
C GLN A 29 1.33 28.17 16.97
N PRO A 30 2.63 28.44 16.69
CA PRO A 30 3.03 29.04 15.43
C PRO A 30 2.57 28.12 14.30
N LYS A 31 1.60 28.60 13.51
CA LYS A 31 1.05 27.91 12.33
C LYS A 31 2.24 27.48 11.45
N PRO A 32 2.38 26.20 11.08
CA PRO A 32 3.46 25.78 10.21
C PRO A 32 3.29 26.50 8.87
N THR A 33 4.25 27.34 8.49
CA THR A 33 4.25 28.00 7.18
C THR A 33 4.48 26.92 6.13
N ILE A 34 3.40 26.44 5.51
CA ILE A 34 3.47 25.42 4.48
C ILE A 34 4.05 26.07 3.23
N GLN A 35 5.20 25.56 2.77
CA GLN A 35 5.79 26.07 1.55
C GLN A 35 4.93 25.70 0.35
N PRO A 36 4.58 26.67 -0.52
CA PRO A 36 3.77 26.40 -1.69
C PRO A 36 4.52 25.47 -2.65
N LYS A 37 3.85 24.39 -3.07
CA LYS A 37 4.43 23.38 -3.98
C LYS A 37 4.58 23.87 -5.42
N SER A 38 3.88 24.93 -5.78
CA SER A 38 3.91 25.54 -7.10
C SER A 38 3.64 27.05 -7.00
N SER A 39 4.13 27.79 -7.99
CA SER A 39 3.94 29.25 -8.09
C SER A 39 2.46 29.65 -8.12
N HIS A 40 1.57 28.78 -8.61
CA HIS A 40 0.12 29.02 -8.71
C HIS A 40 -0.60 29.04 -7.36
N VAL A 41 0.01 28.48 -6.30
CA VAL A 41 -0.56 28.44 -4.93
C VAL A 41 0.32 29.21 -3.93
N ALA A 42 1.21 30.07 -4.42
CA ALA A 42 2.07 30.91 -3.56
C ALA A 42 1.35 32.12 -2.95
N ASP A 43 0.06 32.27 -3.23
CA ASP A 43 -0.78 33.37 -2.74
C ASP A 43 -0.95 33.28 -1.21
N GLU A 44 -0.83 34.40 -0.50
CA GLU A 44 -0.94 34.44 0.95
C GLU A 44 -2.32 33.98 1.43
N PHE A 45 -3.38 34.33 0.68
CA PHE A 45 -4.75 33.87 0.95
C PHE A 45 -4.90 32.34 0.86
N LEU A 46 -4.09 31.67 0.04
CA LEU A 46 -4.21 30.23 -0.21
C LEU A 46 -3.42 29.38 0.79
N GLN A 47 -2.56 29.99 1.62
CA GLN A 47 -1.73 29.25 2.57
C GLN A 47 -2.56 28.45 3.58
N ASP A 48 -3.67 29.03 4.04
CA ASP A 48 -4.57 28.37 4.99
C ASP A 48 -5.24 27.14 4.39
N PHE A 49 -5.52 27.15 3.08
CA PHE A 49 -6.13 26.04 2.36
C PHE A 49 -5.14 24.94 1.98
N LEU A 50 -3.83 25.18 2.13
CA LEU A 50 -2.78 24.19 1.86
C LEU A 50 -2.57 23.20 3.02
N ASP A 51 -3.17 23.44 4.18
CA ASP A 51 -3.04 22.58 5.35
C ASP A 51 -3.82 21.26 5.15
N PRO A 52 -3.15 20.09 5.26
CA PRO A 52 -3.83 18.78 5.21
C PRO A 52 -4.90 18.59 6.30
N SER A 53 -4.85 19.38 7.37
CA SER A 53 -5.79 19.38 8.49
C SER A 53 -6.79 20.55 8.44
N PHE A 54 -6.92 21.22 7.30
CA PHE A 54 -7.83 22.36 7.12
C PHE A 54 -9.27 22.01 7.49
N ASP A 55 -9.84 22.80 8.40
CA ASP A 55 -11.26 22.75 8.75
C ASP A 55 -11.96 24.04 8.27
N PRO A 56 -12.93 23.94 7.33
CA PRO A 56 -13.64 25.11 6.82
C PRO A 56 -14.46 25.83 7.90
N ALA A 57 -14.98 25.11 8.89
CA ALA A 57 -15.77 25.71 9.97
C ALA A 57 -14.87 26.53 10.90
N ALA A 58 -13.72 25.98 11.32
CA ALA A 58 -12.73 26.71 12.10
C ALA A 58 -12.18 27.92 11.34
N HIS A 59 -11.91 27.80 10.02
CA HIS A 59 -11.44 28.91 9.20
C HIS A 59 -12.43 30.07 9.15
N LEU A 60 -13.73 29.80 8.92
CA LEU A 60 -14.76 30.84 8.90
C LEU A 60 -14.99 31.47 10.29
N ASN A 61 -14.93 30.68 11.35
CA ASN A 61 -15.06 31.19 12.72
C ASN A 61 -13.85 32.04 13.16
N ALA A 62 -12.68 31.81 12.58
CA ALA A 62 -11.48 32.59 12.85
C ALA A 62 -11.38 33.86 11.98
N THR A 63 -11.93 33.82 10.75
CA THR A 63 -11.93 34.96 9.81
C THR A 63 -13.08 35.93 10.03
N LEU A 64 -14.27 35.45 10.41
CA LEU A 64 -15.44 36.31 10.62
C LEU A 64 -15.52 36.82 12.06
N PRO A 65 -15.78 38.13 12.28
CA PRO A 65 -15.99 38.68 13.61
C PRO A 65 -17.22 38.06 14.32
N PRO A 66 -17.23 37.97 15.65
CA PRO A 66 -18.39 37.47 16.39
C PRO A 66 -19.58 38.42 16.23
N LEU A 67 -20.78 37.87 16.05
CA LEU A 67 -22.02 38.65 15.89
C LEU A 67 -22.40 39.39 17.17
N GLN A 68 -22.81 40.66 17.06
CA GLN A 68 -23.50 41.39 18.14
C GLN A 68 -24.88 40.75 18.40
N SER A 69 -24.96 39.85 19.38
CA SER A 69 -26.25 39.34 19.84
C SER A 69 -26.98 40.43 20.64
N SER A 70 -28.19 40.80 20.20
CA SER A 70 -29.04 41.85 20.81
C SER A 70 -29.56 41.51 22.23
N GLY A 71 -28.97 40.53 22.90
CA GLY A 71 -29.30 40.12 24.25
C GLY A 71 -28.06 39.68 25.00
N HIS A 72 -27.85 40.30 26.17
CA HIS A 72 -26.86 39.98 27.21
C HIS A 72 -25.56 40.81 27.20
N HIS A 73 -25.57 41.84 28.05
CA HIS A 73 -24.38 42.54 28.52
C HIS A 73 -23.51 41.60 29.39
N SER A 74 -22.64 40.80 28.76
CA SER A 74 -21.44 40.29 29.44
C SER A 74 -20.32 41.29 29.22
N ARG A 75 -20.01 42.05 30.27
CA ARG A 75 -19.31 43.35 30.23
C ARG A 75 -17.80 43.28 29.94
N ASN A 76 -17.20 42.19 29.46
CA ASN A 76 -15.74 42.14 29.28
C ASN A 76 -15.18 41.30 28.10
N GLU A 77 -16.00 40.70 27.24
CA GLU A 77 -15.50 39.90 26.07
C GLU A 77 -15.99 40.36 24.69
N SER A 78 -16.93 41.30 24.63
CA SER A 78 -17.59 41.74 23.38
C SER A 78 -17.04 43.05 22.80
N ALA A 79 -15.72 43.29 22.89
CA ALA A 79 -15.10 44.48 22.33
C ALA A 79 -15.00 44.48 20.79
N ASN A 80 -15.11 43.30 20.15
CA ASN A 80 -14.99 43.10 18.70
C ASN A 80 -16.27 42.54 18.05
N ALA A 81 -17.42 42.61 18.73
CA ALA A 81 -18.65 42.12 18.13
C ALA A 81 -19.14 43.11 17.06
N VAL A 82 -19.52 42.61 15.88
CA VAL A 82 -19.92 43.40 14.70
C VAL A 82 -21.43 43.23 14.40
N PRO A 83 -22.16 44.28 13.95
CA PRO A 83 -23.57 44.16 13.58
C PRO A 83 -23.77 43.30 12.32
N LEU A 84 -24.96 42.70 12.17
CA LEU A 84 -25.27 41.74 11.09
C LEU A 84 -25.03 42.30 9.68
N ALA A 85 -25.26 43.60 9.48
CA ALA A 85 -25.07 44.24 8.18
C ALA A 85 -23.60 44.22 7.74
N ASP A 86 -22.69 44.55 8.65
CA ASP A 86 -21.24 44.61 8.39
C ASP A 86 -20.66 43.20 8.22
N LEU A 87 -21.13 42.23 9.01
CA LEU A 87 -20.75 40.82 8.83
C LEU A 87 -21.26 40.26 7.49
N SER A 88 -22.46 40.66 7.05
CA SER A 88 -22.99 40.28 5.75
C SER A 88 -22.13 40.82 4.61
N THR A 89 -21.63 42.06 4.72
CA THR A 89 -20.73 42.62 3.71
C THR A 89 -19.38 41.91 3.68
N GLU A 90 -18.80 41.64 4.85
CA GLU A 90 -17.50 40.95 4.95
C GLU A 90 -17.58 39.49 4.45
N ALA A 91 -18.67 38.78 4.76
CA ALA A 91 -18.90 37.43 4.25
C ALA A 91 -19.12 37.41 2.73
N GLN A 92 -19.78 38.43 2.16
CA GLN A 92 -19.96 38.55 0.72
C GLN A 92 -18.63 38.85 0.01
N ASP A 93 -17.78 39.69 0.59
CA ASP A 93 -16.45 39.98 0.07
C ASP A 93 -15.55 38.74 0.09
N LEU A 94 -15.54 38.00 1.21
CA LEU A 94 -14.82 36.73 1.32
C LEU A 94 -15.33 35.72 0.27
N LEU A 95 -16.64 35.57 0.12
CA LEU A 95 -17.22 34.67 -0.86
C LEU A 95 -16.84 35.06 -2.30
N SER A 96 -16.85 36.35 -2.61
CA SER A 96 -16.41 36.88 -3.90
C SER A 96 -14.93 36.55 -4.15
N GLN A 97 -14.06 36.79 -3.15
CA GLN A 97 -12.64 36.45 -3.20
C GLN A 97 -12.44 34.94 -3.44
N LEU A 98 -13.14 34.09 -2.69
CA LEU A 98 -13.07 32.64 -2.82
C LEU A 98 -13.52 32.19 -4.22
N ASN A 99 -14.58 32.79 -4.77
CA ASN A 99 -15.05 32.49 -6.12
C ASN A 99 -14.02 32.88 -7.19
N VAL A 100 -13.35 34.03 -7.05
CA VAL A 100 -12.26 34.45 -7.95
C VAL A 100 -11.08 33.48 -7.87
N HIS A 101 -10.64 33.08 -6.68
CA HIS A 101 -9.56 32.10 -6.53
C HIS A 101 -9.96 30.72 -7.06
N THR A 102 -11.20 30.29 -6.86
CA THR A 102 -11.71 29.00 -7.35
C THR A 102 -11.73 28.95 -8.88
N THR A 103 -12.25 29.99 -9.52
CA THR A 103 -12.27 30.08 -11.00
C THR A 103 -10.86 30.15 -11.58
N ARG A 104 -9.96 30.93 -10.97
CA ARG A 104 -8.55 30.99 -11.34
C ARG A 104 -7.86 29.63 -11.22
N LEU A 105 -7.98 28.97 -10.07
CA LEU A 105 -7.33 27.68 -9.80
C LEU A 105 -7.88 26.57 -10.71
N SER A 106 -9.20 26.57 -10.95
CA SER A 106 -9.83 25.66 -11.92
C SER A 106 -9.27 25.87 -13.33
N GLY A 107 -9.14 27.12 -13.78
CA GLY A 107 -8.51 27.45 -15.06
C GLY A 107 -7.05 26.97 -15.15
N THR A 108 -6.25 27.19 -14.10
CA THR A 108 -4.86 26.70 -14.06
C THR A 108 -4.78 25.17 -14.04
N LEU A 109 -5.72 24.48 -13.38
CA LEU A 109 -5.76 23.02 -13.35
C LEU A 109 -6.05 22.47 -14.74
N THR A 110 -7.00 23.05 -15.47
CA THR A 110 -7.29 22.68 -16.86
C THR A 110 -6.06 22.90 -17.74
N GLN A 111 -5.42 24.06 -17.64
CA GLN A 111 -4.20 24.36 -18.41
C GLN A 111 -3.08 23.36 -18.13
N LEU A 112 -2.80 23.06 -16.86
CA LEU A 112 -1.77 22.09 -16.48
C LEU A 112 -2.11 20.68 -16.97
N THR A 113 -3.38 20.31 -16.95
CA THR A 113 -3.85 19.02 -17.48
C THR A 113 -3.60 18.93 -18.98
N ASP A 114 -3.94 19.98 -19.73
CA ASP A 114 -3.69 20.05 -21.18
C ASP A 114 -2.19 20.04 -21.50
N ASP A 115 -1.37 20.75 -20.72
CA ASP A 115 0.08 20.76 -20.87
C ASP A 115 0.69 19.38 -20.58
N ILE A 116 0.17 18.63 -19.60
CA ILE A 116 0.58 17.24 -19.33
C ILE A 116 0.21 16.32 -20.50
N LEU A 117 -1.02 16.39 -21.00
CA LEU A 117 -1.46 15.57 -22.13
C LEU A 117 -0.65 15.87 -23.39
N ARG A 118 -0.38 17.15 -23.65
CA ARG A 118 0.40 17.59 -24.80
C ARG A 118 1.88 17.21 -24.67
N SER A 119 2.49 17.44 -23.52
CA SER A 119 3.90 17.10 -23.28
C SER A 119 4.14 15.59 -23.26
N GLY A 120 3.15 14.77 -22.89
CA GLY A 120 3.24 13.31 -22.93
C GLY A 120 3.53 12.77 -24.34
N SER A 121 2.82 13.26 -25.35
CA SER A 121 3.06 12.86 -26.76
C SER A 121 4.43 13.29 -27.29
N ARG A 122 4.88 14.50 -26.93
CA ARG A 122 6.22 15.00 -27.28
C ARG A 122 7.32 14.19 -26.61
N LEU A 123 7.17 13.89 -25.33
CA LEU A 123 8.13 13.09 -24.57
C LEU A 123 8.23 11.67 -25.14
N ALA A 124 7.10 11.07 -25.53
CA ALA A 124 7.11 9.78 -26.21
C ALA A 124 7.94 9.78 -27.50
N TYR A 125 7.81 10.85 -28.32
CA TYR A 125 8.64 11.01 -29.51
C TYR A 125 10.13 11.18 -29.18
N GLU A 126 10.46 12.02 -28.20
CA GLU A 126 11.85 12.24 -27.78
C GLU A 126 12.49 10.96 -27.23
N VAL A 127 11.72 10.14 -26.50
CA VAL A 127 12.18 8.83 -26.01
C VAL A 127 12.41 7.85 -27.16
N GLU A 128 11.50 7.78 -28.13
CA GLU A 128 11.65 6.87 -29.27
C GLU A 128 12.82 7.30 -30.18
N LEU A 129 13.03 8.61 -30.35
CA LEU A 129 14.19 9.16 -31.05
C LEU A 129 15.49 8.78 -30.33
N LEU A 130 15.57 9.00 -29.00
CA LEU A 130 16.75 8.68 -28.21
C LEU A 130 17.03 7.17 -28.18
N ARG A 131 15.98 6.34 -28.18
CA ARG A 131 16.09 4.89 -28.33
C ARG A 131 16.66 4.52 -29.70
N GLY A 132 16.17 5.13 -30.77
CA GLY A 132 16.69 4.93 -32.13
C GLY A 132 18.15 5.34 -32.27
N GLU A 133 18.54 6.49 -31.73
CA GLU A 133 19.94 6.95 -31.69
C GLU A 133 20.83 6.02 -30.86
N THR A 134 20.35 5.54 -29.71
CA THR A 134 21.08 4.60 -28.86
C THR A 134 21.27 3.25 -29.56
N LEU A 135 20.25 2.78 -30.27
CA LEU A 135 20.33 1.56 -31.08
C LEU A 135 21.34 1.74 -32.23
N GLY A 136 21.26 2.86 -32.94
CA GLY A 136 22.19 3.18 -34.03
C GLY A 136 23.64 3.34 -33.54
N LEU A 137 23.85 3.96 -32.37
CA LEU A 137 25.17 4.02 -31.73
C LEU A 137 25.68 2.63 -31.37
N THR A 138 24.81 1.76 -30.86
CA THR A 138 25.14 0.38 -30.49
C THR A 138 25.54 -0.44 -31.71
N GLU A 139 24.79 -0.33 -32.82
CA GLU A 139 25.11 -0.95 -34.11
C GLU A 139 26.44 -0.43 -34.65
N THR A 140 26.64 0.90 -34.63
CA THR A 140 27.88 1.52 -35.07
C THR A 140 29.08 1.00 -34.26
N LEU A 141 28.97 0.91 -32.93
CA LEU A 141 30.04 0.41 -32.06
C LEU A 141 30.31 -1.10 -32.22
N ASN A 142 29.26 -1.91 -32.39
CA ASN A 142 29.39 -3.37 -32.42
C ASN A 142 29.63 -3.96 -33.81
N GLU A 143 29.23 -3.27 -34.87
CA GLU A 143 29.35 -3.77 -36.24
C GLU A 143 30.44 -3.00 -37.00
N THR A 144 30.35 -1.68 -37.07
CA THR A 144 31.27 -0.89 -37.91
C THR A 144 32.61 -0.58 -37.24
N LEU A 145 32.58 -0.05 -36.02
CA LEU A 145 33.79 0.35 -35.29
C LEU A 145 34.44 -0.80 -34.53
N GLN A 146 33.78 -1.96 -34.41
CA GLN A 146 34.27 -3.07 -33.60
C GLN A 146 35.63 -3.59 -34.09
N GLU A 147 35.85 -3.65 -35.41
CA GLU A 147 37.13 -4.06 -35.98
C GLU A 147 38.23 -3.04 -35.75
N ASP A 148 37.91 -1.75 -35.81
CA ASP A 148 38.88 -0.69 -35.56
C ASP A 148 39.21 -0.57 -34.07
N ILE A 149 38.22 -0.70 -33.18
CA ILE A 149 38.43 -0.78 -31.73
C ILE A 149 39.34 -1.96 -31.38
N LYS A 150 39.18 -3.12 -32.04
CA LYS A 150 40.09 -4.29 -31.85
C LYS A 150 41.55 -3.97 -32.22
N LYS A 151 41.81 -3.05 -33.16
CA LYS A 151 43.18 -2.64 -33.53
C LYS A 151 43.82 -1.73 -32.48
N PHE A 152 43.01 -0.94 -31.76
CA PHE A 152 43.47 -0.05 -30.69
C PHE A 152 43.65 -0.74 -29.33
N ILE A 153 43.22 -2.00 -29.20
CA ILE A 153 43.44 -2.82 -28.00
C ILE A 153 44.41 -3.96 -28.37
N PRO A 154 45.69 -3.88 -27.98
CA PRO A 154 46.62 -5.00 -28.15
C PRO A 154 46.09 -6.19 -27.32
N GLY A 155 45.53 -7.21 -27.99
CA GLY A 155 44.95 -8.42 -27.40
C GLY A 155 43.43 -8.57 -27.52
N GLY A 156 42.71 -7.52 -27.91
CA GLY A 156 41.24 -7.54 -28.00
C GLY A 156 40.52 -7.74 -26.65
N LEU A 157 39.21 -7.51 -26.62
CA LEU A 157 38.40 -7.59 -25.39
C LEU A 157 38.38 -8.99 -24.73
N ASN A 158 38.91 -10.00 -25.41
CA ASN A 158 38.89 -11.41 -25.00
C ASN A 158 40.21 -11.90 -24.38
N GLU A 159 41.35 -11.23 -24.59
CA GLU A 159 42.60 -11.59 -23.88
C GLU A 159 42.69 -11.02 -22.47
N ALA A 160 42.01 -9.92 -22.15
CA ALA A 160 41.97 -9.39 -20.79
C ALA A 160 41.47 -10.43 -19.74
N THR A 161 40.80 -11.49 -20.19
CA THR A 161 40.34 -12.61 -19.34
C THR A 161 41.27 -13.84 -19.36
N LYS A 162 42.24 -13.93 -20.28
CA LYS A 162 43.12 -15.11 -20.45
C LYS A 162 44.59 -14.90 -20.05
N VAL A 163 45.10 -13.66 -19.95
CA VAL A 163 46.51 -13.43 -19.56
C VAL A 163 46.79 -13.54 -18.05
N ALA A 164 45.78 -13.83 -17.23
CA ALA A 164 45.94 -13.98 -15.78
C ALA A 164 46.34 -15.40 -15.33
N ASP A 165 46.38 -16.38 -16.23
CA ASP A 165 46.61 -17.78 -15.89
C ASP A 165 47.69 -18.40 -16.78
N GLY A 166 48.94 -18.21 -16.39
CA GLY A 166 50.09 -18.96 -16.91
C GLY A 166 51.24 -18.12 -17.45
N GLU A 167 52.20 -17.80 -16.58
CA GLU A 167 53.62 -18.11 -16.84
C GLU A 167 54.47 -17.90 -15.58
N GLU A 168 55.06 -19.00 -15.10
CA GLU A 168 56.10 -19.05 -14.08
C GLU A 168 57.49 -18.77 -14.68
N ARG A 169 58.43 -18.40 -13.77
CA ARG A 169 59.92 -18.43 -13.83
C ARG A 169 60.60 -17.23 -14.52
N SER A 170 61.66 -16.60 -14.00
CA SER A 170 62.63 -16.94 -12.95
C SER A 170 63.41 -15.68 -12.50
N GLU A 171 63.90 -15.71 -11.25
CA GLU A 171 65.11 -15.05 -10.70
C GLU A 171 65.13 -13.58 -10.22
N GLY A 172 65.54 -13.43 -8.95
CA GLY A 172 66.07 -12.18 -8.37
C GLY A 172 66.01 -12.14 -6.83
N ALA A 173 67.05 -12.61 -6.15
CA ALA A 173 67.15 -12.80 -4.69
C ALA A 173 67.34 -11.52 -3.84
N SER A 174 66.77 -11.48 -2.62
CA SER A 174 67.49 -11.18 -1.35
C SER A 174 66.58 -11.13 -0.09
N LYS A 175 66.75 -12.17 0.74
CA LYS A 175 66.99 -12.22 2.20
C LYS A 175 66.34 -11.22 3.21
N VAL A 176 65.91 -11.82 4.33
CA VAL A 176 65.94 -11.42 5.78
C VAL A 176 64.53 -11.53 6.40
N ASP A 177 64.23 -12.66 7.06
CA ASP A 177 64.21 -12.88 8.54
C ASP A 177 62.96 -12.23 9.18
N GLY A 178 62.10 -12.85 10.00
CA GLY A 178 62.03 -14.13 10.68
C GLY A 178 61.00 -13.93 11.81
N SER A 179 60.06 -14.87 12.02
CA SER A 179 59.52 -15.27 13.34
C SER A 179 58.20 -16.04 13.16
N ALA A 180 58.11 -17.14 13.89
CA ALA A 180 57.08 -18.16 13.84
C ALA A 180 56.14 -18.13 15.07
N ILE A 181 55.10 -18.99 14.98
CA ILE A 181 54.21 -19.56 16.03
C ILE A 181 52.95 -18.72 16.33
N GLY A 182 51.70 -19.20 16.34
CA GLY A 182 51.08 -20.54 16.21
C GLY A 182 49.55 -20.37 15.96
N GLU A 183 48.86 -21.35 15.35
CA GLU A 183 47.79 -22.22 15.94
C GLU A 183 46.60 -21.41 16.54
N GLU A 184 45.31 -21.57 16.21
CA GLU A 184 44.50 -22.71 15.74
C GLU A 184 43.13 -22.22 15.18
N GLU A 185 42.34 -23.17 14.72
CA GLU A 185 41.20 -23.13 13.79
C GLU A 185 39.93 -22.35 14.21
N GLY A 186 39.32 -21.68 13.21
CA GLY A 186 37.94 -21.22 13.21
C GLY A 186 37.62 -20.43 11.93
N GLU A 187 36.51 -20.73 11.27
CA GLU A 187 35.92 -19.98 10.13
C GLU A 187 36.43 -20.32 8.72
N LYS A 188 35.98 -21.48 8.22
CA LYS A 188 36.06 -21.93 6.81
C LYS A 188 35.23 -21.09 5.80
N GLU A 189 35.01 -19.79 6.03
CA GLU A 189 34.29 -18.93 5.07
C GLU A 189 35.00 -17.61 4.70
N ALA A 190 36.15 -17.30 5.29
CA ALA A 190 36.83 -16.01 5.03
C ALA A 190 37.93 -16.07 3.94
N VAL A 191 38.40 -17.25 3.54
CA VAL A 191 39.65 -17.38 2.76
C VAL A 191 39.49 -17.16 1.24
N ALA A 192 38.26 -17.17 0.71
CA ALA A 192 38.02 -16.84 -0.71
C ALA A 192 37.97 -15.32 -1.01
N SER A 193 38.02 -14.46 0.02
CA SER A 193 37.81 -13.01 -0.13
C SER A 193 39.08 -12.18 -0.29
N ALA A 194 40.26 -12.76 -0.03
CA ALA A 194 41.55 -12.04 0.04
C ALA A 194 42.34 -11.97 -1.28
N SER A 195 41.88 -12.60 -2.37
CA SER A 195 42.57 -12.59 -3.66
C SER A 195 41.63 -12.58 -4.85
N GLU A 196 40.46 -11.95 -4.73
CA GLU A 196 39.56 -11.78 -5.87
C GLU A 196 39.79 -10.41 -6.53
N PRO A 197 40.15 -10.38 -7.83
CA PRO A 197 40.25 -9.15 -8.60
C PRO A 197 38.97 -8.31 -8.49
N PRO A 198 39.08 -6.97 -8.49
CA PRO A 198 37.94 -6.06 -8.31
C PRO A 198 36.84 -6.30 -9.36
N TYR A 199 37.19 -6.74 -10.56
CA TYR A 199 36.24 -7.07 -11.63
C TYR A 199 35.34 -8.27 -11.31
N ILE A 200 35.79 -9.25 -10.52
CA ILE A 200 34.97 -10.39 -10.08
C ILE A 200 33.93 -9.94 -9.07
N LYS A 201 34.32 -9.04 -8.15
CA LYS A 201 33.38 -8.41 -7.20
C LYS A 201 32.33 -7.59 -7.95
N GLN A 202 32.76 -6.77 -8.91
CA GLN A 202 31.86 -6.00 -9.78
C GLN A 202 30.93 -6.90 -10.59
N LEU A 203 31.42 -8.00 -11.15
CA LEU A 203 30.60 -8.98 -11.87
C LEU A 203 29.53 -9.59 -10.97
N ARG A 204 29.88 -10.04 -9.76
CA ARG A 204 28.89 -10.56 -8.81
C ARG A 204 27.86 -9.51 -8.43
N THR A 205 28.28 -8.27 -8.18
CA THR A 205 27.37 -7.16 -7.93
C THR A 205 26.45 -6.93 -9.12
N LEU A 206 26.95 -6.94 -10.35
CA LEU A 206 26.15 -6.79 -11.56
C LEU A 206 25.19 -7.98 -11.77
N THR A 207 25.58 -9.21 -11.45
CA THR A 207 24.68 -10.38 -11.47
C THR A 207 23.55 -10.23 -10.46
N VAL A 208 23.85 -9.79 -9.23
CA VAL A 208 22.85 -9.52 -8.20
C VAL A 208 21.92 -8.37 -8.64
N VAL A 209 22.47 -7.28 -9.15
CA VAL A 209 21.70 -6.14 -9.66
C VAL A 209 20.82 -6.56 -10.82
N ARG A 210 21.32 -7.36 -11.77
CA ARG A 210 20.52 -7.91 -12.87
C ARG A 210 19.37 -8.76 -12.35
N SER A 211 19.63 -9.72 -11.47
CA SER A 211 18.57 -10.57 -10.89
C SER A 211 17.51 -9.75 -10.15
N ARG A 212 17.92 -8.67 -9.48
CA ARG A 212 17.02 -7.75 -8.79
C ARG A 212 16.20 -6.92 -9.78
N LEU A 213 16.82 -6.42 -10.85
CA LEU A 213 16.11 -5.70 -11.90
C LEU A 213 15.12 -6.61 -12.63
N ASP A 214 15.49 -7.85 -12.96
CA ASP A 214 14.59 -8.82 -13.57
C ASP A 214 13.37 -9.10 -12.65
N THR A 215 13.60 -9.20 -11.34
CA THR A 215 12.51 -9.34 -10.36
C THR A 215 11.61 -8.11 -10.32
N VAL A 216 12.19 -6.91 -10.29
CA VAL A 216 11.43 -5.65 -10.29
C VAL A 216 10.61 -5.52 -11.58
N ILE A 217 11.22 -5.74 -12.74
CA ILE A 217 10.55 -5.70 -14.05
C ILE A 217 9.37 -6.68 -14.07
N LYS A 218 9.57 -7.90 -13.57
CA LYS A 218 8.48 -8.88 -13.48
C LYS A 218 7.35 -8.38 -12.57
N THR A 219 7.66 -7.94 -11.34
CA THR A 219 6.63 -7.48 -10.39
C THR A 219 5.85 -6.27 -10.91
N PHE A 220 6.51 -5.30 -11.56
CA PHE A 220 5.85 -4.15 -12.14
C PHE A 220 5.10 -4.50 -13.44
N GLY A 221 5.60 -5.46 -14.22
CA GLY A 221 4.91 -6.01 -15.39
C GLY A 221 3.59 -6.67 -14.98
N ASP A 222 3.66 -7.59 -14.02
CA ASP A 222 2.48 -8.27 -13.46
C ASP A 222 1.51 -7.25 -12.82
N ALA A 223 2.05 -6.18 -12.20
CA ALA A 223 1.23 -5.12 -11.63
C ALA A 223 0.51 -4.31 -12.72
N MET A 224 1.17 -4.00 -13.83
CA MET A 224 0.55 -3.32 -14.97
C MET A 224 -0.53 -4.19 -15.64
N GLU A 225 -0.38 -5.51 -15.64
CA GLU A 225 -1.41 -6.43 -16.13
C GLU A 225 -2.64 -6.47 -15.20
N PHE A 226 -2.44 -6.29 -13.89
CA PHE A 226 -3.52 -6.19 -12.91
C PHE A 226 -4.20 -4.80 -12.89
N VAL A 227 -4.84 -4.47 -14.01
CA VAL A 227 -5.63 -3.24 -14.21
C VAL A 227 -6.89 -3.29 -13.34
N PHE A 228 -7.16 -2.20 -12.61
CA PHE A 228 -8.32 -2.09 -11.74
C PHE A 228 -9.32 -1.08 -12.33
N PRO A 229 -10.61 -1.46 -12.51
CA PRO A 229 -11.59 -0.58 -13.13
C PRO A 229 -11.90 0.62 -12.20
N PRO A 230 -11.97 1.86 -12.74
CA PRO A 230 -12.25 3.06 -11.95
C PRO A 230 -13.62 3.03 -11.25
N SER A 231 -14.57 2.24 -11.74
CA SER A 231 -15.85 1.99 -11.05
C SER A 231 -15.68 1.36 -9.66
N GLU A 232 -14.72 0.46 -9.48
CA GLU A 232 -14.45 -0.22 -8.20
C GLU A 232 -13.68 0.69 -7.21
N LEU A 233 -13.03 1.75 -7.71
CA LEU A 233 -12.45 2.83 -6.87
C LEU A 233 -13.55 3.76 -6.33
N SER A 234 -14.65 3.88 -7.06
CA SER A 234 -15.71 4.87 -6.85
C SER A 234 -16.79 4.44 -5.85
N VAL A 235 -16.68 3.24 -5.25
CA VAL A 235 -17.68 2.73 -4.28
C VAL A 235 -17.73 3.58 -2.99
N SER A 236 -16.71 4.40 -2.71
CA SER A 236 -16.75 5.40 -1.61
C SER A 236 -17.40 6.74 -1.99
N SER A 237 -17.74 6.99 -3.27
CA SER A 237 -18.28 8.26 -3.77
C SER A 237 -19.60 8.09 -4.54
N SER A 238 -20.45 7.15 -4.11
CA SER A 238 -21.72 6.80 -4.77
C SER A 238 -22.86 7.85 -4.67
N PHE A 239 -22.56 9.14 -4.47
CA PHE A 239 -23.58 10.19 -4.27
C PHE A 239 -23.39 11.48 -5.08
N LEU A 240 -22.60 11.47 -6.15
CA LEU A 240 -22.56 12.58 -7.11
C LEU A 240 -22.90 12.09 -8.52
N SER A 241 -24.16 11.71 -8.73
CA SER A 241 -24.76 11.70 -10.07
C SER A 241 -24.88 13.14 -10.56
N VAL A 242 -23.80 13.66 -11.12
CA VAL A 242 -23.84 14.79 -12.04
C VAL A 242 -23.73 14.18 -13.43
N SER A 243 -24.72 14.42 -14.28
CA SER A 243 -24.70 14.07 -15.70
C SER A 243 -23.46 14.65 -16.36
N ALA A 244 -22.35 13.90 -16.36
CA ALA A 244 -21.17 14.20 -17.15
C ALA A 244 -21.38 13.64 -18.56
N PRO A 245 -20.92 14.34 -19.62
CA PRO A 245 -21.03 13.86 -20.98
C PRO A 245 -20.34 12.51 -21.12
N GLU A 246 -20.89 11.66 -22.00
CA GLU A 246 -20.38 10.35 -22.39
C GLU A 246 -18.85 10.36 -22.54
N PRO A 247 -18.08 9.70 -21.65
CA PRO A 247 -16.64 9.67 -21.76
C PRO A 247 -16.25 8.84 -22.98
N GLY A 248 -15.28 9.33 -23.76
CA GLY A 248 -14.87 8.73 -25.02
C GLY A 248 -14.46 7.25 -24.92
N SER A 249 -14.50 6.58 -26.07
CA SER A 249 -14.26 5.14 -26.32
C SER A 249 -13.07 4.50 -25.58
N ASP A 250 -12.05 5.27 -25.20
CA ASP A 250 -10.85 4.76 -24.54
C ASP A 250 -11.04 4.46 -23.04
N GLN A 251 -11.93 5.20 -22.36
CA GLN A 251 -12.28 4.90 -20.96
C GLN A 251 -13.12 3.62 -20.85
N HIS A 252 -14.01 3.40 -21.82
CA HIS A 252 -14.73 2.12 -21.94
C HIS A 252 -13.75 0.96 -22.14
N SER A 253 -12.72 1.12 -22.97
CA SER A 253 -11.72 0.06 -23.19
C SER A 253 -10.94 -0.30 -21.92
N THR A 254 -10.62 0.67 -21.06
CA THR A 254 -9.87 0.41 -19.81
C THR A 254 -10.77 -0.11 -18.69
N GLU A 255 -12.01 0.37 -18.61
CA GLU A 255 -13.05 -0.17 -17.72
C GLU A 255 -13.34 -1.64 -18.05
N ASP A 256 -13.62 -1.94 -19.32
CA ASP A 256 -13.93 -3.30 -19.79
C ASP A 256 -12.74 -4.25 -19.56
N LYS A 257 -11.51 -3.81 -19.84
CA LYS A 257 -10.30 -4.59 -19.56
C LYS A 257 -10.11 -4.86 -18.07
N GLY A 258 -10.29 -3.84 -17.23
CA GLY A 258 -10.20 -4.00 -15.77
C GLY A 258 -11.23 -4.98 -15.24
N GLN A 259 -12.48 -4.87 -15.68
CA GLN A 259 -13.53 -5.83 -15.32
C GLN A 259 -13.22 -7.25 -15.80
N GLN A 260 -12.70 -7.39 -17.02
CA GLN A 260 -12.31 -8.68 -17.58
C GLN A 260 -11.18 -9.33 -16.76
N VAL A 261 -10.18 -8.56 -16.33
CA VAL A 261 -9.08 -9.06 -15.49
C VAL A 261 -9.61 -9.52 -14.12
N LEU A 262 -10.48 -8.72 -13.48
CA LEU A 262 -11.10 -9.11 -12.20
C LEU A 262 -11.97 -10.36 -12.34
N GLN A 263 -12.70 -10.50 -13.45
CA GLN A 263 -13.50 -11.68 -13.73
C GLN A 263 -12.64 -12.91 -13.99
N GLN A 264 -11.56 -12.77 -14.76
CA GLN A 264 -10.59 -13.85 -14.99
C GLN A 264 -9.97 -14.34 -13.68
N LEU A 265 -9.58 -13.45 -12.77
CA LEU A 265 -9.04 -13.84 -11.46
C LEU A 265 -10.07 -14.56 -10.58
N ARG A 266 -11.33 -14.11 -10.60
CA ARG A 266 -12.44 -14.82 -9.91
C ARG A 266 -12.65 -16.21 -10.51
N ASP A 267 -12.66 -16.30 -11.84
CA ASP A 267 -12.87 -17.55 -12.56
C ASP A 267 -11.71 -18.53 -12.33
N GLU A 268 -10.47 -18.05 -12.38
CA GLU A 268 -9.25 -18.82 -12.08
C GLU A 268 -9.33 -19.44 -10.67
N ILE A 269 -9.64 -18.63 -9.65
CA ILE A 269 -9.78 -19.12 -8.28
C ILE A 269 -10.97 -20.07 -8.16
N SER A 270 -12.11 -19.77 -8.78
CA SER A 270 -13.26 -20.68 -8.78
C SER A 270 -12.96 -22.03 -9.44
N GLN A 271 -12.14 -22.03 -10.49
CA GLN A 271 -11.72 -23.22 -11.21
C GLN A 271 -10.74 -24.05 -10.38
N LEU A 272 -9.81 -23.41 -9.66
CA LEU A 272 -8.91 -24.08 -8.70
C LEU A 272 -9.70 -24.76 -7.57
N LEU A 273 -10.82 -24.16 -7.15
CA LEU A 273 -11.67 -24.70 -6.08
C LEU A 273 -12.65 -25.79 -6.53
N THR A 274 -13.05 -25.83 -7.81
CA THR A 274 -14.11 -26.73 -8.31
C THR A 274 -13.63 -27.85 -9.23
N LYS A 275 -12.52 -27.66 -9.94
CA LYS A 275 -12.02 -28.59 -10.96
C LYS A 275 -10.74 -29.32 -10.55
N SER A 276 -10.26 -29.12 -9.32
CA SER A 276 -9.11 -29.85 -8.78
C SER A 276 -9.47 -31.31 -8.48
N GLU A 277 -8.64 -32.26 -8.93
CA GLU A 277 -8.79 -33.69 -8.63
C GLU A 277 -8.78 -33.99 -7.12
N ASP A 278 -7.97 -33.23 -6.37
CA ASP A 278 -7.93 -33.23 -4.92
C ASP A 278 -8.38 -31.86 -4.39
N PRO A 279 -9.56 -31.76 -3.75
CA PRO A 279 -10.10 -30.48 -3.31
C PRO A 279 -9.29 -29.83 -2.18
N VAL A 280 -8.45 -30.57 -1.44
CA VAL A 280 -7.52 -29.96 -0.46
C VAL A 280 -6.37 -29.25 -1.17
N GLN A 281 -5.80 -29.87 -2.22
CA GLN A 281 -4.76 -29.23 -3.03
C GLN A 281 -5.29 -28.06 -3.85
N GLY A 282 -6.56 -28.10 -4.27
CA GLY A 282 -7.23 -26.98 -4.94
C GLY A 282 -7.30 -25.74 -4.04
N ILE A 283 -7.65 -25.94 -2.76
CA ILE A 283 -7.67 -24.88 -1.75
C ILE A 283 -6.26 -24.32 -1.50
N GLU A 284 -5.24 -25.16 -1.41
CA GLU A 284 -3.85 -24.72 -1.19
C GLU A 284 -3.35 -23.87 -2.37
N LYS A 285 -3.56 -24.31 -3.62
CA LYS A 285 -3.18 -23.54 -4.82
C LYS A 285 -3.94 -22.22 -4.91
N ALA A 286 -5.23 -22.22 -4.58
CA ALA A 286 -6.02 -20.98 -4.54
C ALA A 286 -5.50 -20.01 -3.46
N ALA A 287 -5.11 -20.53 -2.28
CA ALA A 287 -4.52 -19.72 -1.21
C ALA A 287 -3.16 -19.14 -1.61
N GLN A 288 -2.30 -19.92 -2.27
CA GLN A 288 -1.02 -19.43 -2.83
C GLN A 288 -1.25 -18.30 -3.84
N ARG A 289 -2.24 -18.45 -4.73
CA ARG A 289 -2.58 -17.41 -5.71
C ARG A 289 -3.05 -16.11 -5.07
N ILE A 290 -3.83 -16.20 -3.99
CA ILE A 290 -4.24 -15.02 -3.21
C ILE A 290 -3.02 -14.36 -2.53
N GLU A 291 -2.06 -15.14 -2.04
CA GLU A 291 -0.83 -14.60 -1.44
C GLU A 291 0.02 -13.85 -2.47
N GLU A 292 0.15 -14.38 -3.70
CA GLU A 292 0.79 -13.69 -4.82
C GLU A 292 0.11 -12.34 -5.11
N LEU A 293 -1.23 -12.31 -5.17
CA LEU A 293 -2.00 -11.08 -5.37
C LEU A 293 -1.79 -10.07 -4.22
N LYS A 294 -1.65 -10.54 -2.97
CA LYS A 294 -1.32 -9.68 -1.82
C LYS A 294 0.08 -9.08 -1.94
N ASN A 295 1.05 -9.86 -2.40
CA ASN A 295 2.42 -9.38 -2.64
C ASN A 295 2.42 -8.32 -3.75
N LEU A 296 1.67 -8.55 -4.82
CA LEU A 296 1.50 -7.60 -5.90
C LEU A 296 0.86 -6.29 -5.41
N ASN A 297 -0.15 -6.39 -4.52
CA ASN A 297 -0.84 -5.22 -3.97
C ASN A 297 0.10 -4.24 -3.22
N GLN A 298 1.26 -4.71 -2.73
CA GLN A 298 2.25 -3.83 -2.08
C GLN A 298 2.79 -2.74 -3.01
N VAL A 299 2.78 -2.97 -4.34
CA VAL A 299 3.22 -1.98 -5.34
C VAL A 299 2.36 -0.71 -5.29
N TRP A 300 1.08 -0.83 -4.90
CA TRP A 300 0.14 0.28 -4.85
C TRP A 300 -0.03 0.89 -3.45
N LYS A 301 0.80 0.50 -2.50
CA LYS A 301 0.73 1.02 -1.13
C LYS A 301 0.86 2.55 -1.12
N GLY A 302 -0.11 3.23 -0.51
CA GLY A 302 -0.21 4.68 -0.47
C GLY A 302 -0.92 5.32 -1.69
N THR A 303 -1.39 4.53 -2.65
CA THR A 303 -2.18 5.05 -3.79
C THR A 303 -3.68 4.98 -3.51
N ALA A 304 -4.48 5.70 -4.30
CA ALA A 304 -5.94 5.65 -4.21
C ALA A 304 -6.51 4.25 -4.48
N GLU A 305 -5.77 3.42 -5.22
CA GLU A 305 -6.20 2.10 -5.66
C GLU A 305 -5.96 1.00 -4.61
N GLU A 306 -5.10 1.25 -3.61
CA GLU A 306 -4.73 0.28 -2.55
C GLU A 306 -5.97 -0.31 -1.87
N LYS A 307 -6.91 0.55 -1.44
CA LYS A 307 -8.09 0.13 -0.70
C LYS A 307 -9.05 -0.70 -1.55
N GLY A 308 -9.24 -0.34 -2.82
CA GLY A 308 -10.09 -1.08 -3.75
C GLY A 308 -9.55 -2.48 -4.03
N ARG A 309 -8.27 -2.56 -4.40
CA ARG A 309 -7.57 -3.83 -4.64
C ARG A 309 -7.55 -4.73 -3.40
N THR A 310 -7.30 -4.16 -2.21
CA THR A 310 -7.30 -4.92 -0.95
C THR A 310 -8.65 -5.58 -0.70
N LYS A 311 -9.75 -4.84 -0.86
CA LYS A 311 -11.11 -5.40 -0.69
C LYS A 311 -11.44 -6.50 -1.69
N PHE A 312 -11.02 -6.33 -2.95
CA PHE A 312 -11.19 -7.37 -3.96
C PHE A 312 -10.45 -8.65 -3.57
N ILE A 313 -9.19 -8.54 -3.15
CA ILE A 313 -8.38 -9.69 -2.70
C ILE A 313 -8.98 -10.34 -1.44
N GLU A 314 -9.49 -9.55 -0.49
CA GLU A 314 -10.23 -10.08 0.67
C GLU A 314 -11.50 -10.84 0.26
N SER A 315 -12.21 -10.39 -0.77
CA SER A 315 -13.39 -11.10 -1.29
C SER A 315 -13.02 -12.48 -1.88
N LEU A 316 -11.87 -12.55 -2.56
CA LEU A 316 -11.32 -13.80 -3.08
C LEU A 316 -10.87 -14.73 -1.95
N ALA A 317 -10.19 -14.20 -0.93
CA ALA A 317 -9.80 -14.94 0.26
C ALA A 317 -11.00 -15.56 0.97
N LYS A 318 -12.09 -14.78 1.12
CA LYS A 318 -13.33 -15.27 1.69
C LYS A 318 -13.93 -16.44 0.89
N MET A 319 -13.87 -16.41 -0.45
CA MET A 319 -14.34 -17.51 -1.30
C MET A 319 -13.59 -18.82 -1.03
N VAL A 320 -12.26 -18.73 -0.86
CA VAL A 320 -11.41 -19.88 -0.54
C VAL A 320 -11.67 -20.39 0.87
N GLU A 321 -11.82 -19.50 1.85
CA GLU A 321 -12.15 -19.85 3.24
C GLU A 321 -13.53 -20.52 3.37
N ASP A 322 -14.52 -20.03 2.63
CA ASP A 322 -15.87 -20.62 2.63
C ASP A 322 -15.85 -22.02 2.03
N ARG A 323 -15.12 -22.24 0.92
CA ARG A 323 -14.92 -23.58 0.36
C ARG A 323 -14.15 -24.52 1.29
N HIS A 324 -13.13 -24.03 1.99
CA HIS A 324 -12.43 -24.81 3.00
C HIS A 324 -13.35 -25.23 4.15
N ARG A 325 -14.21 -24.32 4.62
CA ARG A 325 -15.20 -24.62 5.66
C ARG A 325 -16.23 -25.65 5.20
N ASP A 326 -16.70 -25.57 3.96
CA ASP A 326 -17.65 -26.54 3.40
C ASP A 326 -17.03 -27.94 3.27
N LEU A 327 -15.78 -28.02 2.79
CA LEU A 327 -15.05 -29.28 2.71
C LEU A 327 -14.85 -29.93 4.08
N MET A 328 -14.50 -29.13 5.09
CA MET A 328 -14.39 -29.63 6.47
C MET A 328 -15.72 -30.16 7.02
N ARG A 329 -16.85 -29.52 6.68
CA ARG A 329 -18.19 -29.99 7.06
C ARG A 329 -18.58 -31.29 6.34
N GLU A 330 -18.22 -31.43 5.06
CA GLU A 330 -18.48 -32.63 4.28
C GLU A 330 -17.72 -33.84 4.82
N VAL A 331 -16.43 -33.66 5.14
CA VAL A 331 -15.60 -34.69 5.77
C VAL A 331 -16.16 -35.09 7.15
N GLU A 332 -16.62 -34.13 7.96
CA GLU A 332 -17.24 -34.41 9.26
C GLU A 332 -18.59 -35.17 9.13
N GLN A 333 -19.40 -34.85 8.12
CA GLN A 333 -20.67 -35.54 7.85
C GLN A 333 -20.45 -36.96 7.30
N ALA A 334 -19.46 -37.15 6.43
CA ALA A 334 -19.07 -38.49 5.96
C ALA A 334 -18.63 -39.39 7.11
N GLY A 335 -17.87 -38.84 8.08
CA GLY A 335 -17.45 -39.57 9.28
C GLY A 335 -18.60 -39.94 10.23
N LYS A 336 -19.66 -39.11 10.31
CA LYS A 336 -20.85 -39.38 11.15
C LYS A 336 -21.83 -40.36 10.50
N SER A 337 -21.95 -40.35 9.17
CA SER A 337 -22.84 -41.26 8.44
C SER A 337 -22.34 -42.72 8.46
N GLN A 338 -21.03 -42.92 8.48
CA GLN A 338 -20.42 -44.26 8.54
C GLN A 338 -20.48 -44.92 9.94
N GLY A 339 -20.83 -44.15 10.98
CA GLY A 339 -20.94 -44.64 12.37
C GLY A 339 -22.33 -45.06 12.83
N ASN A 340 -23.38 -44.92 12.01
CA ASN A 340 -24.77 -45.16 12.44
C ASN A 340 -25.43 -46.32 11.66
N GLY A 341 -24.78 -47.49 11.69
CA GLY A 341 -25.24 -48.70 11.03
C GLY A 341 -25.02 -49.97 11.86
N SER A 342 -25.31 -49.95 13.17
CA SER A 342 -25.44 -51.18 13.99
C SER A 342 -26.18 -50.91 15.32
N GLU A 343 -27.44 -51.34 15.34
CA GLU A 343 -28.40 -51.60 16.41
C GLU A 343 -28.14 -51.19 17.89
N GLY A 344 -29.07 -50.36 18.41
CA GLY A 344 -29.94 -50.69 19.54
C GLY A 344 -29.38 -50.74 20.97
N ARG A 345 -29.79 -49.79 21.83
CA ARG A 345 -30.62 -50.00 23.05
C ARG A 345 -30.54 -48.81 24.01
N ALA A 346 -31.71 -48.33 24.43
CA ALA A 346 -31.94 -47.23 25.35
C ALA A 346 -31.11 -47.27 26.65
N ARG A 347 -30.72 -46.09 27.16
CA ARG A 347 -30.91 -45.69 28.56
C ARG A 347 -30.73 -44.19 28.78
N LYS A 348 -31.79 -43.63 29.38
CA LYS A 348 -31.99 -42.31 30.01
C LYS A 348 -30.88 -41.92 31.00
N GLY A 349 -30.48 -40.65 31.00
CA GLY A 349 -30.09 -39.94 32.23
C GLY A 349 -28.90 -38.97 32.17
N SER A 350 -29.13 -37.75 32.66
CA SER A 350 -28.18 -36.83 33.33
C SER A 350 -27.27 -35.98 32.43
N VAL A 351 -27.58 -34.69 32.18
CA VAL A 351 -27.30 -33.48 33.00
C VAL A 351 -25.86 -32.97 32.89
N HIS A 352 -25.75 -31.74 32.36
CA HIS A 352 -24.69 -30.73 32.47
C HIS A 352 -23.22 -31.13 32.29
N ALA A 353 -22.58 -30.56 31.27
CA ALA A 353 -21.19 -30.10 31.37
C ALA A 353 -20.97 -28.92 30.41
N ASP A 354 -20.33 -27.89 30.94
CA ASP A 354 -20.28 -26.52 30.49
C ASP A 354 -19.61 -26.29 29.13
N VAL A 355 -20.21 -25.39 28.36
CA VAL A 355 -19.56 -24.68 27.26
C VAL A 355 -18.68 -23.60 27.87
N ALA A 356 -17.39 -23.89 28.02
CA ALA A 356 -16.38 -22.88 28.30
C ALA A 356 -15.92 -22.28 26.97
N GLU A 357 -16.39 -21.07 26.70
CA GLU A 357 -15.79 -20.16 25.72
C GLU A 357 -14.30 -20.00 26.05
N ASN A 358 -13.42 -20.44 25.14
CA ASN A 358 -12.01 -20.10 25.21
C ASN A 358 -11.67 -19.17 24.05
N LYS A 359 -12.00 -17.90 24.25
CA LYS A 359 -11.49 -16.77 23.48
C LYS A 359 -10.08 -16.48 24.00
N THR A 360 -9.05 -17.05 23.35
CA THR A 360 -7.67 -16.57 23.52
C THR A 360 -7.03 -16.35 22.15
N TYR A 361 -6.44 -15.16 22.06
CA TYR A 361 -5.81 -14.49 20.95
C TYR A 361 -4.62 -15.24 20.32
N LEU A 362 -4.35 -14.89 19.05
CA LEU A 362 -3.04 -14.74 18.40
C LEU A 362 -1.85 -15.53 18.97
N GLY A 363 -1.34 -16.45 18.15
CA GLY A 363 0.01 -17.00 18.31
C GLY A 363 0.25 -18.19 17.39
N GLY A 364 0.93 -17.96 16.26
CA GLY A 364 1.10 -18.90 15.14
C GLY A 364 1.98 -20.13 15.40
N TYR A 365 1.65 -20.96 16.40
CA TYR A 365 2.40 -22.18 16.72
C TYR A 365 1.53 -23.42 16.96
N GLY A 366 0.31 -23.47 16.41
CA GLY A 366 -0.60 -24.61 16.58
C GLY A 366 -0.79 -25.51 15.35
N LEU A 367 -0.72 -24.95 14.14
CA LEU A 367 -1.15 -25.64 12.91
C LEU A 367 -0.12 -26.68 12.40
N MET A 368 1.17 -26.37 12.44
CA MET A 368 2.22 -27.33 12.04
C MET A 368 2.32 -28.53 12.98
N SER A 369 2.07 -28.34 14.27
CA SER A 369 2.07 -29.45 15.26
C SER A 369 0.92 -30.44 15.00
N GLN A 370 -0.25 -29.95 14.57
CA GLN A 370 -1.39 -30.80 14.23
C GLN A 370 -1.17 -31.58 12.92
N LEU A 371 -0.52 -30.98 11.93
CA LEU A 371 -0.11 -31.66 10.69
C LEU A 371 0.96 -32.73 10.93
N GLN A 372 1.93 -32.47 11.80
CA GLN A 372 2.98 -33.44 12.14
C GLN A 372 2.39 -34.67 12.86
N LYS A 373 1.34 -34.46 13.67
CA LYS A 373 0.65 -35.52 14.41
C LYS A 373 -0.19 -36.43 13.51
N LEU A 374 -0.77 -35.89 12.44
CA LEU A 374 -1.48 -36.66 11.41
C LEU A 374 -0.52 -37.50 10.56
N ARG A 375 0.68 -36.98 10.28
CA ARG A 375 1.72 -37.72 9.53
C ARG A 375 2.36 -38.85 10.35
N SER A 376 2.49 -38.70 11.67
CA SER A 376 3.04 -39.73 12.56
C SER A 376 2.01 -40.79 13.00
N GLY A 377 0.74 -40.63 12.60
CA GLY A 377 -0.38 -41.50 13.00
C GLY A 377 -0.86 -42.45 11.91
N LEU A 378 -0.12 -42.61 10.81
CA LEU A 378 -0.39 -43.59 9.76
C LEU A 378 0.62 -44.74 9.80
#